data_AF-A0A1H8TTS5-F1
#
_entry.id   AF-A0A1H8TTS5-F1
#
_cell.length_a   1.000
_cell.length_b   1.000
_cell.length_c   1.000
_cell.angle_alpha   90.00
_cell.angle_beta   90.00
_cell.angle_gamma   90.00
#
_symmetry.space_group_name_H-M   'P 1'
#
loop_
_entity.id
_entity.type
_entity.pdbx_description
1 polymer ?
#
loop_
_entity_poly.entity_id
_entity_poly.type
_entity_poly.pdbx_seq_one_letter_code
_entity_poly.pdbx_strand_id
1 'polypeptide(L)'
;MPTNQSEPYKIQAWSLVNRKYLGKGVRIKRFRRPQRSQIRNRVLLAVLMSRDIKLSRFAEELSVSSRSVSAWVYESRIPSRTNMDKACRYLGYPQHVLFNEALLRQSPILCQPAPSRYMKRSKAYPRRSDILTGLCMVHDLSVTDAGHWIGVHPGTFRKWLHNSQLPSPSLQEKAEAFFRIPRAILFADCVREGKYN
;
A
#
# COMPACT_ATOMS: atom_id res chain seq x y z
N MET A 1 51.13 31.79 9.92
CA MET A 1 49.91 31.07 9.48
C MET A 1 50.17 29.57 9.63
N PRO A 2 49.80 28.91 10.73
CA PRO A 2 50.09 27.49 10.92
C PRO A 2 48.99 26.62 10.31
N THR A 3 49.46 25.61 9.58
CA THR A 3 48.74 24.57 8.85
C THR A 3 48.02 23.57 9.78
N ASN A 4 46.70 23.43 9.62
CA ASN A 4 45.91 22.33 10.18
C ASN A 4 46.16 21.04 9.38
N GLN A 5 47.25 20.32 9.71
CA GLN A 5 47.38 18.91 9.33
C GLN A 5 46.84 18.06 10.48
N SER A 6 45.70 17.40 10.24
CA SER A 6 45.13 16.43 11.18
C SER A 6 46.10 15.28 11.40
N GLU A 7 46.51 15.07 12.65
CA GLU A 7 47.51 14.09 13.06
C GLU A 7 47.25 12.67 12.51
N PRO A 8 48.25 12.03 11.87
CA PRO A 8 48.15 10.65 11.35
C PRO A 8 48.02 9.57 12.45
N TYR A 9 48.15 9.96 13.73
CA TYR A 9 48.16 9.05 14.88
C TYR A 9 46.83 8.35 15.18
N LYS A 10 45.69 8.87 14.70
CA LYS A 10 44.38 8.22 14.96
C LYS A 10 44.15 6.97 14.10
N ILE A 11 44.68 6.90 12.88
CA ILE A 11 44.41 5.79 11.96
C ILE A 11 45.16 4.52 12.38
N GLN A 12 46.40 4.65 12.85
CA GLN A 12 47.21 3.51 13.30
C GLN A 12 46.70 2.89 14.61
N ALA A 13 46.19 3.71 15.53
CA ALA A 13 45.56 3.21 16.76
C ALA A 13 44.27 2.40 16.46
N TRP A 14 43.48 2.85 15.49
CA TRP A 14 42.26 2.15 15.06
C TRP A 14 42.54 0.85 14.32
N SER A 15 43.65 0.76 13.57
CA SER A 15 44.04 -0.48 12.88
C SER A 15 44.49 -1.57 13.86
N LEU A 16 45.20 -1.21 14.94
CA LEU A 16 45.62 -2.13 15.99
C LEU A 16 44.42 -2.71 16.77
N VAL A 17 43.43 -1.89 17.10
CA VAL A 17 42.20 -2.34 17.79
C VAL A 17 41.35 -3.26 16.90
N ASN A 18 41.32 -3.00 15.59
CA ASN A 18 40.53 -3.76 14.62
C ASN A 18 41.26 -4.98 14.02
N ARG A 19 42.52 -5.24 14.41
CA ARG A 19 43.31 -6.37 13.93
C ARG A 19 42.66 -7.73 14.26
N LYS A 20 41.85 -7.81 15.32
CA LYS A 20 41.04 -8.99 15.67
C LYS A 20 39.88 -9.29 14.69
N TYR A 21 39.52 -8.33 13.83
CA TYR A 21 38.46 -8.42 12.81
C TYR A 21 39.02 -8.47 11.38
N LEU A 22 40.29 -8.11 11.18
CA LEU A 22 40.98 -8.23 9.89
C LEU A 22 41.22 -9.71 9.57
N GLY A 23 40.65 -10.19 8.47
CA GLY A 23 40.73 -11.59 8.00
C GLY A 23 39.51 -12.45 8.36
N LYS A 24 38.72 -12.06 9.36
CA LYS A 24 37.40 -12.65 9.61
C LYS A 24 36.40 -11.83 8.82
N GLY A 25 36.30 -12.11 7.51
CA GLY A 25 35.46 -11.38 6.56
C GLY A 25 34.20 -10.85 7.25
N VAL A 26 34.05 -9.52 7.30
CA VAL A 26 32.98 -8.87 8.04
C VAL A 26 31.68 -9.51 7.58
N ARG A 27 31.08 -10.34 8.43
CA ARG A 27 29.74 -10.86 8.19
C ARG A 27 28.81 -9.70 8.45
N ILE A 28 28.81 -8.75 7.51
CA ILE A 28 27.76 -7.75 7.37
C ILE A 28 26.51 -8.62 7.37
N LYS A 29 25.68 -8.50 8.43
CA LYS A 29 24.35 -9.07 8.39
C LYS A 29 23.78 -8.51 7.10
N ARG A 30 23.69 -9.34 6.05
CA ARG A 30 23.09 -8.93 4.79
C ARG A 30 21.80 -8.27 5.21
N PHE A 31 21.63 -6.98 4.89
CA PHE A 31 20.34 -6.34 5.09
C PHE A 31 19.34 -7.37 4.58
N ARG A 32 18.53 -7.92 5.48
CA ARG A 32 17.50 -8.86 5.07
C ARG A 32 16.69 -8.02 4.11
N ARG A 33 16.78 -8.32 2.80
CA ARG A 33 15.84 -7.72 1.85
C ARG A 33 14.50 -8.02 2.47
N PRO A 34 13.70 -7.02 2.87
CA PRO A 34 12.40 -7.32 3.42
C PRO A 34 11.71 -8.15 2.36
N GLN A 35 11.47 -9.43 2.68
CA GLN A 35 10.66 -10.30 1.87
C GLN A 35 9.34 -9.55 1.76
N ARG A 36 9.07 -8.95 0.59
CA ARG A 36 8.07 -7.88 0.37
C ARG A 36 7.04 -7.93 1.47
N SER A 37 7.16 -7.04 2.46
CA SER A 37 6.35 -7.10 3.69
C SER A 37 4.91 -7.30 3.25
N GLN A 38 4.34 -8.48 3.55
CA GLN A 38 3.04 -8.86 3.02
C GLN A 38 2.06 -7.77 3.44
N ILE A 39 1.51 -7.05 2.46
CA ILE A 39 0.57 -5.97 2.72
C ILE A 39 -0.72 -6.65 3.16
N ARG A 40 -1.03 -6.55 4.45
CA ARG A 40 -2.19 -7.21 5.03
C ARG A 40 -3.47 -6.41 4.79
N ASN A 41 -3.46 -5.13 5.18
CA ASN A 41 -4.54 -4.20 4.89
C ASN A 41 -4.32 -3.53 3.53
N ARG A 42 -4.59 -4.29 2.46
CA ARG A 42 -4.45 -3.84 1.07
C ARG A 42 -5.40 -2.68 0.74
N VAL A 43 -6.58 -2.64 1.35
CA VAL A 43 -7.60 -1.62 1.10
C VAL A 43 -7.16 -0.27 1.68
N LEU A 44 -6.72 -0.24 2.95
CA LEU A 44 -6.23 1.00 3.56
C LEU A 44 -5.02 1.55 2.79
N LEU A 45 -4.05 0.68 2.45
CA LEU A 45 -2.90 1.13 1.67
C LEU A 45 -3.28 1.59 0.27
N ALA A 46 -4.23 0.91 -0.39
CA ALA A 46 -4.76 1.32 -1.69
C ALA A 46 -5.31 2.75 -1.63
N VAL A 47 -6.20 3.05 -0.68
CA VAL A 47 -6.76 4.39 -0.52
C VAL A 47 -5.67 5.44 -0.29
N LEU A 48 -4.69 5.16 0.58
CA LEU A 48 -3.60 6.09 0.87
C LEU A 48 -2.72 6.35 -0.36
N MET A 49 -2.31 5.29 -1.09
CA MET A 49 -1.53 5.41 -2.31
C MET A 49 -2.29 6.14 -3.41
N SER A 50 -3.58 5.85 -3.56
CA SER A 50 -4.46 6.50 -4.51
C SER A 50 -4.47 8.02 -4.34
N ARG A 51 -4.57 8.48 -3.08
CA ARG A 51 -4.63 9.90 -2.70
C ARG A 51 -3.27 10.55 -2.46
N ASP A 52 -2.17 9.85 -2.75
CA ASP A 52 -0.81 10.34 -2.53
C ASP A 52 -0.52 10.69 -1.05
N ILE A 53 -1.17 9.98 -0.11
CA ILE A 53 -1.02 10.19 1.33
C ILE A 53 0.04 9.23 1.86
N LYS A 54 1.15 9.78 2.36
CA LYS A 54 2.21 9.01 3.02
C LYS A 54 1.73 8.50 4.39
N LEU A 55 2.23 7.33 4.81
CA LEU A 55 1.90 6.77 6.14
C LEU A 55 2.26 7.72 7.29
N SER A 56 3.36 8.47 7.17
CA SER A 56 3.77 9.47 8.16
C SER A 56 2.76 10.62 8.27
N ARG A 57 2.39 11.21 7.13
CA ARG A 57 1.37 12.26 7.05
C ARG A 57 0.04 11.78 7.62
N PHE A 58 -0.38 10.56 7.26
CA PHE A 58 -1.60 9.98 7.82
C PHE A 58 -1.53 9.79 9.34
N ALA A 59 -0.37 9.41 9.88
CA ALA A 59 -0.17 9.31 11.32
C ALA A 59 -0.29 10.68 12.02
N GLU A 60 0.31 11.72 11.44
CA GLU A 60 0.24 13.10 11.93
C GLU A 60 -1.21 13.60 12.00
N GLU A 61 -1.98 13.42 10.92
CA GLU A 61 -3.40 13.84 10.84
C GLU A 61 -4.29 13.13 11.87
N LEU A 62 -3.97 11.90 12.24
CA LEU A 62 -4.72 11.14 13.25
C LEU A 62 -4.20 11.34 14.67
N SER A 63 -3.07 12.04 14.82
CA SER A 63 -2.31 12.16 16.07
C SER A 63 -1.94 10.80 16.67
N VAL A 64 -1.41 9.91 15.84
CA VAL A 64 -0.93 8.57 16.24
C VAL A 64 0.50 8.35 15.74
N SER A 65 1.22 7.39 16.31
CA SER A 65 2.57 7.09 15.84
C SER A 65 2.58 6.48 14.44
N SER A 66 3.58 6.83 13.62
CA SER A 66 3.81 6.20 12.31
C SER A 66 3.96 4.67 12.41
N ARG A 67 4.48 4.17 13.54
CA ARG A 67 4.56 2.74 13.83
C ARG A 67 3.18 2.09 13.97
N SER A 68 2.25 2.76 14.63
CA SER A 68 0.87 2.29 14.77
C SER A 68 0.19 2.15 13.40
N VAL A 69 0.28 3.20 12.57
CA VAL A 69 -0.26 3.16 11.20
C VAL A 69 0.39 2.06 10.36
N SER A 70 1.72 1.90 10.47
CA SER A 70 2.43 0.82 9.78
C SER A 70 1.93 -0.57 10.22
N ALA A 71 1.69 -0.78 11.51
CA ALA A 71 1.14 -2.03 12.03
C ALA A 71 -0.28 -2.30 11.50
N TRP A 72 -1.11 -1.27 11.32
CA TRP A 72 -2.44 -1.42 10.72
C TRP A 72 -2.37 -1.91 9.27
N VAL A 73 -1.33 -1.50 8.52
CA VAL A 73 -1.14 -1.87 7.12
C VAL A 73 -0.47 -3.24 6.95
N TYR A 74 0.65 -3.47 7.64
CA TYR A 74 1.55 -4.60 7.39
C TYR A 74 1.38 -5.76 8.37
N GLU A 75 0.81 -5.52 9.55
CA GLU A 75 0.69 -6.54 10.61
C GLU A 75 -0.75 -6.98 10.87
N SER A 76 -1.73 -6.49 10.09
CA SER A 76 -3.17 -6.68 10.35
C SER A 76 -3.63 -6.19 11.73
N ARG A 77 -2.86 -5.32 12.41
CA ARG A 77 -3.23 -4.87 13.75
C ARG A 77 -4.48 -4.00 13.67
N ILE A 78 -5.56 -4.44 14.30
CA ILE A 78 -6.81 -3.68 14.34
C ILE A 78 -6.63 -2.46 15.26
N PRO A 79 -6.94 -1.24 14.79
CA PRO A 79 -6.87 -0.05 15.65
C PRO A 79 -7.94 -0.06 16.74
N SER A 80 -7.77 0.77 17.78
CA SER A 80 -8.86 1.05 18.71
C SER A 80 -10.02 1.74 17.99
N ARG A 81 -11.24 1.63 18.55
CA ARG A 81 -12.44 2.25 17.98
C ARG A 81 -12.26 3.74 17.70
N THR A 82 -11.68 4.48 18.65
CA THR A 82 -11.36 5.90 18.50
C THR A 82 -10.45 6.18 17.30
N ASN A 83 -9.41 5.37 17.09
CA ASN A 83 -8.49 5.54 15.97
C ASN A 83 -9.11 5.12 14.64
N MET A 84 -9.94 4.07 14.64
CA MET A 84 -10.74 3.69 13.46
C MET A 84 -11.68 4.83 13.08
N ASP A 85 -12.37 5.46 14.04
CA ASP A 85 -13.27 6.58 13.76
C ASP A 85 -12.53 7.78 13.17
N LYS A 86 -11.38 8.16 13.72
CA LYS A 86 -10.53 9.23 13.14
C LYS A 86 -10.14 8.90 11.69
N ALA A 87 -9.65 7.68 11.45
CA ALA A 87 -9.24 7.23 10.12
C ALA A 87 -10.41 7.21 9.12
N CYS A 88 -11.56 6.71 9.55
CA CYS A 88 -12.79 6.63 8.76
C CYS A 88 -13.31 8.02 8.40
N ARG A 89 -13.31 8.98 9.35
CA ARG A 89 -13.70 10.37 9.08
C ARG A 89 -12.74 11.05 8.10
N TYR A 90 -11.44 10.92 8.34
CA TYR A 90 -10.42 11.54 7.48
C TYR A 90 -10.45 11.00 6.04
N LEU A 91 -10.63 9.68 5.86
CA LEU A 91 -10.68 9.07 4.52
C LEU A 91 -12.10 9.03 3.92
N GLY A 92 -13.13 9.29 4.73
CA GLY A 92 -14.55 9.27 4.36
C GLY A 92 -15.12 7.86 4.11
N TYR A 93 -14.51 6.80 4.63
CA TYR A 93 -15.00 5.43 4.47
C TYR A 93 -15.55 4.88 5.78
N PRO A 94 -16.54 3.97 5.74
CA PRO A 94 -16.99 3.27 6.93
C PRO A 94 -15.97 2.24 7.40
N GLN A 95 -16.04 1.88 8.69
CA GLN A 95 -15.10 0.93 9.32
C GLN A 95 -15.06 -0.43 8.60
N HIS A 96 -16.19 -0.95 8.16
CA HIS A 96 -16.28 -2.25 7.48
C HIS A 96 -15.62 -2.28 6.09
N VAL A 97 -15.27 -1.12 5.52
CA VAL A 97 -14.50 -1.00 4.26
C VAL A 97 -13.01 -0.97 4.55
N LEU A 98 -12.55 -0.12 5.47
CA LEU A 98 -11.12 0.07 5.76
C LEU A 98 -10.52 -0.99 6.70
N PHE A 99 -11.32 -1.52 7.62
CA PHE A 99 -10.88 -2.40 8.70
C PHE A 99 -11.75 -3.68 8.77
N ASN A 100 -12.11 -4.23 7.60
CA ASN A 100 -12.86 -5.48 7.54
C ASN A 100 -12.05 -6.63 8.18
N GLU A 101 -12.43 -7.06 9.38
CA GLU A 101 -11.64 -8.03 10.13
C GLU A 101 -11.51 -9.38 9.43
N ALA A 102 -12.56 -9.86 8.76
CA ALA A 102 -12.52 -11.12 8.03
C ALA A 102 -11.47 -11.08 6.92
N LEU A 103 -11.43 -9.99 6.15
CA LEU A 103 -10.42 -9.77 5.12
C LEU A 103 -9.01 -9.64 5.70
N LEU A 104 -8.85 -8.94 6.83
CA LEU A 104 -7.54 -8.72 7.47
C LEU A 104 -6.96 -9.99 8.10
N ARG A 105 -7.82 -10.85 8.65
CA ARG A 105 -7.42 -12.14 9.23
C ARG A 105 -7.04 -13.15 8.15
N GLN A 106 -7.82 -13.23 7.07
CA GLN A 106 -7.51 -14.14 5.95
C GLN A 106 -6.31 -13.64 5.12
N SER A 107 -6.25 -12.32 4.88
CA SER A 107 -5.19 -11.63 4.12
C SER A 107 -4.72 -12.41 2.88
N PRO A 108 -5.64 -12.76 1.96
CA PRO A 108 -5.32 -13.63 0.83
C PRO A 108 -4.26 -13.00 -0.06
N ILE A 109 -3.35 -13.84 -0.55
CA ILE A 109 -2.29 -13.43 -1.49
C ILE A 109 -2.92 -13.28 -2.87
N LEU A 110 -2.64 -12.16 -3.53
CA LEU A 110 -3.00 -11.97 -4.93
C LEU A 110 -1.94 -12.63 -5.81
N CYS A 111 -2.26 -13.77 -6.39
CA CYS A 111 -1.39 -14.45 -7.35
C CYS A 111 -1.50 -13.77 -8.71
N GLN A 112 -0.43 -13.11 -9.13
CA GLN A 112 -0.35 -12.49 -10.46
C GLN A 112 0.05 -13.57 -11.48
N PRO A 113 -0.69 -13.75 -12.58
CA PRO A 113 -0.33 -14.72 -13.62
C PRO A 113 1.02 -14.43 -14.27
N ALA A 114 1.37 -13.15 -14.42
CA ALA A 114 2.63 -12.70 -14.99
C ALA A 114 3.09 -11.39 -14.31
N PRO A 115 4.37 -10.99 -14.46
CA PRO A 115 4.82 -9.67 -14.05
C PRO A 115 4.02 -8.56 -14.77
N SER A 116 3.67 -7.51 -14.05
CA SER A 116 2.97 -6.34 -14.57
C SER A 116 3.60 -5.07 -13.99
N ARG A 117 3.27 -3.92 -14.59
CA ARG A 117 3.71 -2.61 -14.09
C ARG A 117 2.58 -1.58 -14.13
N TYR A 118 2.29 -0.96 -12.98
CA TYR A 118 1.38 0.16 -12.90
C TYR A 118 2.05 1.43 -13.41
N MET A 119 1.41 2.12 -14.35
CA MET A 119 1.84 3.43 -14.84
C MET A 119 0.88 4.52 -14.33
N LYS A 120 1.36 5.31 -13.35
CA LYS A 120 0.61 6.46 -12.84
C LYS A 120 0.43 7.47 -13.97
N ARG A 121 -0.82 7.76 -14.32
CA ARG A 121 -1.16 8.82 -15.29
C ARG A 121 -1.35 10.14 -14.55
N SER A 122 -0.89 11.24 -15.15
CA SER A 122 -1.04 12.59 -14.57
C SER A 122 -2.47 13.12 -14.62
N LYS A 123 -3.35 12.53 -15.44
CA LYS A 123 -4.73 13.00 -15.58
C LYS A 123 -5.53 12.68 -14.31
N ALA A 124 -5.94 13.72 -13.61
CA ALA A 124 -6.93 13.62 -12.55
C ALA A 124 -8.29 13.31 -13.18
N TYR A 125 -8.97 12.30 -12.65
CA TYR A 125 -10.36 12.00 -13.00
C TYR A 125 -11.24 12.40 -11.81
N PRO A 126 -12.32 13.17 -12.05
CA PRO A 126 -13.12 13.73 -10.97
C PRO A 126 -13.85 12.64 -10.15
N ARG A 127 -14.17 11.51 -10.78
CA ARG A 127 -14.93 10.39 -10.17
C ARG A 127 -14.12 9.11 -10.12
N ARG A 128 -12.83 9.19 -9.77
CA ARG A 128 -11.95 8.02 -9.73
C ARG A 128 -12.31 7.11 -8.55
N SER A 129 -12.26 5.79 -8.73
CA SER A 129 -12.27 4.85 -7.60
C SER A 129 -10.89 4.81 -6.97
N ASP A 130 -10.80 5.23 -5.71
CA ASP A 130 -9.58 5.17 -4.92
C ASP A 130 -9.19 3.74 -4.59
N ILE A 131 -10.16 2.88 -4.27
CA ILE A 131 -9.92 1.49 -3.89
C ILE A 131 -9.35 0.72 -5.07
N LEU A 132 -10.02 0.71 -6.22
CA LEU A 132 -9.54 -0.02 -7.39
C LEU A 132 -8.21 0.54 -7.91
N THR A 133 -8.08 1.86 -7.98
CA THR A 133 -6.84 2.48 -8.47
C THR A 133 -5.67 2.17 -7.53
N GLY A 134 -5.91 2.30 -6.23
CA GLY A 134 -4.93 1.97 -5.22
C GLY A 134 -4.54 0.50 -5.20
N LEU A 135 -5.48 -0.43 -5.42
CA LEU A 135 -5.17 -1.86 -5.50
C LEU A 135 -4.27 -2.18 -6.70
N CYS A 136 -4.49 -1.52 -7.84
CA CYS A 136 -3.57 -1.61 -8.96
C CYS A 136 -2.17 -1.07 -8.59
N MET A 137 -2.07 0.01 -7.81
CA MET A 137 -0.78 0.54 -7.35
C MET A 137 -0.07 -0.41 -6.36
N VAL A 138 -0.80 -0.92 -5.37
CA VAL A 138 -0.31 -1.82 -4.31
C VAL A 138 0.28 -3.10 -4.91
N HIS A 139 -0.34 -3.60 -5.97
CA HIS A 139 0.06 -4.82 -6.65
C HIS A 139 0.86 -4.57 -7.94
N ASP A 140 1.20 -3.33 -8.28
CA ASP A 140 1.91 -2.99 -9.52
C ASP A 140 1.21 -3.53 -10.80
N LEU A 141 -0.13 -3.46 -10.82
CA LEU A 141 -0.98 -3.97 -11.90
C LEU A 141 -1.27 -2.90 -12.95
N SER A 142 -0.98 -3.18 -14.21
CA SER A 142 -1.42 -2.35 -15.32
C SER A 142 -2.94 -2.53 -15.50
N VAL A 143 -3.61 -1.49 -16.00
CA VAL A 143 -5.06 -1.54 -16.30
C VAL A 143 -5.36 -2.60 -17.36
N THR A 144 -4.43 -2.80 -18.30
CA THR A 144 -4.58 -3.78 -19.38
C THR A 144 -4.49 -5.20 -18.83
N ASP A 145 -3.46 -5.49 -18.04
CA ASP A 145 -3.23 -6.83 -17.49
C ASP A 145 -4.34 -7.20 -16.50
N ALA A 146 -4.70 -6.29 -15.59
CA ALA A 146 -5.80 -6.50 -14.67
C ALA A 146 -7.12 -6.76 -15.42
N GLY A 147 -7.42 -5.99 -16.48
CA GLY A 147 -8.58 -6.25 -17.32
C GLY A 147 -8.58 -7.67 -17.90
N HIS A 148 -7.48 -8.07 -18.55
CA HIS A 148 -7.35 -9.40 -19.13
C HIS A 148 -7.47 -10.52 -18.09
N TRP A 149 -6.83 -10.38 -16.93
CA TRP A 149 -6.86 -11.41 -15.87
C TRP A 149 -8.21 -11.52 -15.16
N ILE A 150 -8.98 -10.43 -15.09
CA ILE A 150 -10.37 -10.45 -14.63
C ILE A 150 -11.30 -11.02 -15.72
N GLY A 151 -10.86 -11.06 -16.98
CA GLY A 151 -11.68 -11.47 -18.13
C GLY A 151 -12.64 -10.37 -18.59
N VAL A 152 -12.16 -9.12 -18.58
CA VAL A 152 -12.90 -7.90 -18.95
C VAL A 152 -12.06 -7.05 -19.88
N HIS A 153 -12.69 -6.45 -20.90
CA HIS A 153 -11.98 -5.57 -21.82
C HIS A 153 -11.29 -4.41 -21.07
N PRO A 154 -10.02 -4.07 -21.36
CA PRO A 154 -9.27 -3.02 -20.65
C PRO A 154 -9.98 -1.66 -20.64
N GLY A 155 -10.71 -1.33 -21.72
CA GLY A 155 -11.53 -0.12 -21.79
C GLY A 155 -12.69 -0.11 -20.79
N THR A 156 -13.27 -1.27 -20.49
CA THR A 156 -14.33 -1.41 -19.49
C THR A 156 -13.77 -1.32 -18.08
N PHE A 157 -12.66 -2.02 -17.79
CA PHE A 157 -11.99 -1.92 -16.50
C PHE A 157 -11.55 -0.48 -16.19
N ARG A 158 -11.09 0.25 -17.22
CA ARG A 158 -10.78 1.68 -17.11
C ARG A 158 -11.98 2.54 -16.69
N LYS A 159 -13.20 2.23 -17.14
CA LYS A 159 -14.41 2.96 -16.71
C LYS A 159 -14.68 2.77 -15.23
N TRP A 160 -14.45 1.57 -14.69
CA TRP A 160 -14.59 1.31 -13.25
C TRP A 160 -13.58 2.11 -12.44
N LEU A 161 -12.33 2.15 -12.90
CA LEU A 161 -11.25 2.89 -12.25
C LEU A 161 -11.44 4.41 -12.30
N HIS A 162 -11.71 4.97 -13.47
CA HIS A 162 -11.65 6.41 -13.70
C HIS A 162 -12.98 7.15 -13.48
N ASN A 163 -14.10 6.44 -13.65
CA ASN A 163 -15.42 7.05 -13.57
C ASN A 163 -16.28 6.45 -12.45
N SER A 164 -15.71 5.57 -11.60
CA SER A 164 -16.42 4.84 -10.54
C SER A 164 -17.72 4.21 -11.05
N GLN A 165 -17.68 3.71 -12.29
CA GLN A 165 -18.83 3.09 -12.91
C GLN A 165 -19.05 1.71 -12.29
N LEU A 166 -20.20 1.53 -11.63
CA LEU A 166 -20.58 0.25 -11.03
C LEU A 166 -20.78 -0.81 -12.13
N PRO A 167 -20.07 -1.95 -12.08
CA PRO A 167 -20.26 -3.03 -13.06
C PRO A 167 -21.55 -3.82 -12.82
N SER A 168 -21.95 -4.65 -13.79
CA SER A 168 -22.99 -5.66 -13.55
C SER A 168 -22.56 -6.67 -12.46
N PRO A 169 -23.49 -7.29 -11.72
CA PRO A 169 -23.16 -8.23 -10.65
C PRO A 169 -22.19 -9.35 -11.07
N SER A 170 -22.37 -9.91 -12.27
CA SER A 170 -21.48 -10.94 -12.84
C SER A 170 -20.04 -10.46 -13.04
N LEU A 171 -19.84 -9.19 -13.38
CA LEU A 171 -18.52 -8.59 -13.54
C LEU A 171 -17.90 -8.21 -12.20
N GLN A 172 -18.72 -7.83 -11.22
CA GLN A 172 -18.27 -7.61 -9.84
C GLN A 172 -17.74 -8.90 -9.23
N GLU A 173 -18.37 -10.06 -9.49
CA GLU A 173 -17.92 -11.37 -8.99
C GLU A 173 -16.56 -11.77 -9.56
N LYS A 174 -16.32 -11.52 -10.85
CA LYS A 174 -15.00 -11.73 -11.46
C LYS A 174 -13.92 -10.88 -10.78
N ALA A 175 -14.24 -9.60 -10.51
CA ALA A 175 -13.31 -8.70 -9.82
C ALA A 175 -13.07 -9.12 -8.36
N GLU A 176 -14.11 -9.55 -7.65
CA GLU A 176 -14.02 -10.10 -6.28
C GLU A 176 -13.14 -11.34 -6.23
N ALA A 177 -13.32 -12.27 -7.17
CA ALA A 177 -12.49 -13.47 -7.28
C ALA A 177 -11.02 -13.14 -7.58
N PHE A 178 -10.76 -12.17 -8.44
CA PHE A 178 -9.41 -11.74 -8.79
C PHE A 178 -8.71 -11.02 -7.62
N PHE A 179 -9.32 -9.97 -7.08
CA PHE A 179 -8.71 -9.18 -6.00
C PHE A 179 -8.73 -9.88 -4.65
N ARG A 180 -9.59 -10.90 -4.50
CA ARG A 180 -9.88 -11.58 -3.22
C ARG A 180 -10.31 -10.57 -2.16
N ILE A 181 -11.23 -9.69 -2.54
CA ILE A 181 -11.82 -8.64 -1.70
C ILE A 181 -13.32 -8.62 -2.02
N PRO A 182 -14.21 -8.61 -1.01
CA PRO A 182 -15.66 -8.58 -1.24
C PRO A 182 -16.07 -7.43 -2.16
N ARG A 183 -16.99 -7.69 -3.11
CA ARG A 183 -17.48 -6.67 -4.05
C ARG A 183 -18.03 -5.41 -3.37
N ALA A 184 -18.65 -5.55 -2.20
CA ALA A 184 -19.16 -4.44 -1.39
C ALA A 184 -18.05 -3.46 -0.94
N ILE A 185 -16.81 -3.96 -0.77
CA ILE A 185 -15.63 -3.15 -0.46
C ILE A 185 -15.01 -2.63 -1.76
N LEU A 186 -14.81 -3.50 -2.76
CA LEU A 186 -14.17 -3.13 -4.03
C LEU A 186 -14.85 -1.95 -4.73
N PHE A 187 -16.18 -1.93 -4.72
CA PHE A 187 -16.98 -0.91 -5.41
C PHE A 187 -17.59 0.12 -4.46
N ALA A 188 -17.08 0.25 -3.23
CA ALA A 188 -17.60 1.21 -2.25
C ALA A 188 -17.55 2.67 -2.78
N ASP A 189 -16.55 3.01 -3.60
CA ASP A 189 -16.45 4.33 -4.23
C ASP A 189 -17.60 4.63 -5.20
N CYS A 190 -18.13 3.60 -5.88
CA CYS A 190 -19.22 3.74 -6.84
C CYS A 190 -20.55 4.07 -6.12
N VAL A 191 -20.72 3.58 -4.89
CA VAL A 191 -21.96 3.73 -4.10
C VAL A 191 -21.95 5.04 -3.29
N ARG A 192 -20.76 5.53 -2.88
CA ARG A 192 -20.62 6.77 -2.10
C ARG A 192 -21.18 8.00 -2.80
N GLU A 193 -21.09 8.06 -4.13
CA GLU A 193 -21.56 9.22 -4.90
C GLU A 193 -23.09 9.25 -5.11
N GLY A 194 -23.80 8.15 -4.82
CA GLY A 194 -25.27 8.11 -4.91
C GLY A 194 -26.01 8.82 -3.76
N LYS A 195 -25.30 9.40 -2.78
CA LYS A 195 -25.87 10.05 -1.59
C LYS A 195 -25.75 11.58 -1.57
N TYR A 196 -25.25 12.18 -2.67
CA TYR A 196 -25.18 13.64 -2.84
C TYR A 196 -25.81 14.08 -4.17
N ASN A 197 -27.02 13.57 -4.45
CA ASN A 197 -27.98 14.17 -5.37
C ASN A 197 -29.32 14.27 -4.65
#